data_AF-A0A494YRV6-F1
#
_entry.id   AF-A0A494YRV6-F1
#
_cell.length_a   1.000
_cell.length_b   1.000
_cell.length_c   1.000
_cell.angle_alpha   90.00
_cell.angle_beta   90.00
_cell.angle_gamma   90.00
#
_symmetry.space_group_name_H-M   'P 1'
#
loop_
_entity.id
_entity.type
_entity.pdbx_description
1 polymer ?
#
loop_
_entity_poly.entity_id
_entity_poly.type
_entity_poly.pdbx_seq_one_letter_code
_entity_poly.pdbx_strand_id
1 'polypeptide(L)' 'MNKNNQEYQFFLEKQLEWCKSQDRILEEIENKLYEMKEIAMYARDHEVMPMVLNRLNNQLNTLKQDILFLEKQLQSIVN' A
#
# COMPACT_ATOMS: atom_id res chain seq x y z
N MET A 1 -36.70 -5.45 -18.89
CA MET A 1 -35.30 -5.92 -18.76
C MET A 1 -35.32 -7.23 -17.99
N ASN A 2 -34.58 -8.24 -18.47
CA ASN A 2 -34.63 -9.61 -17.94
C ASN A 2 -33.93 -9.68 -16.57
N LYS A 3 -34.46 -10.44 -15.60
CA LYS A 3 -33.88 -10.56 -14.23
C LYS A 3 -32.38 -10.89 -14.24
N ASN A 4 -31.95 -11.75 -15.16
CA ASN A 4 -30.54 -12.10 -15.36
C ASN A 4 -29.64 -10.89 -15.66
N ASN A 5 -30.15 -9.84 -16.32
CA ASN A 5 -29.35 -8.64 -16.60
C ASN A 5 -29.13 -7.79 -15.34
N GLN A 6 -30.10 -7.79 -14.41
CA GLN A 6 -29.98 -7.03 -13.16
C GLN A 6 -29.02 -7.72 -12.17
N GLU A 7 -29.08 -9.04 -12.08
CA GLU A 7 -28.15 -9.83 -11.26
C GLU A 7 -26.72 -9.73 -11.80
N TYR A 8 -26.56 -9.80 -13.13
CA TYR A 8 -25.25 -9.64 -13.77
C TYR A 8 -24.67 -8.22 -13.57
N GLN A 9 -25.50 -7.18 -13.71
CA GLN A 9 -25.08 -5.82 -13.42
C GLN A 9 -24.62 -5.66 -11.97
N PHE A 10 -25.40 -6.16 -11.01
CA PHE A 10 -25.06 -6.08 -9.59
C PHE A 10 -23.73 -6.80 -9.29
N PHE A 11 -23.51 -7.97 -9.89
CA PHE A 11 -22.26 -8.70 -9.78
C PHE A 11 -21.05 -7.91 -10.31
N LEU A 12 -21.19 -7.25 -11.46
CA LEU A 12 -20.13 -6.41 -12.03
C LEU A 12 -19.85 -5.17 -11.17
N GLU A 13 -20.89 -4.53 -10.63
CA GLU A 13 -20.72 -3.40 -9.70
C GLU A 13 -19.94 -3.82 -8.45
N LYS A 14 -20.23 -5.01 -7.91
CA LYS A 14 -19.47 -5.56 -6.77
C LYS A 14 -18.01 -5.84 -7.12
N GLN A 15 -17.74 -6.40 -8.29
CA GLN A 15 -16.36 -6.59 -8.75
C GLN A 15 -15.63 -5.26 -8.94
N LEU A 16 -16.30 -4.24 -9.49
CA LEU A 16 -15.69 -2.94 -9.69
C LEU A 16 -15.31 -2.28 -8.36
N GLU A 17 -16.20 -2.31 -7.37
CA GLU A 17 -15.90 -1.78 -6.04
C GLU A 17 -14.80 -2.58 -5.33
N TRP A 18 -14.77 -3.90 -5.53
CA TRP A 18 -13.67 -4.75 -5.06
C TRP A 18 -12.33 -4.31 -5.68
N CYS A 19 -12.24 -4.17 -7.01
CA CYS A 19 -11.02 -3.71 -7.68
C CYS A 19 -10.58 -2.32 -7.18
N LYS A 20 -11.51 -1.37 -7.04
CA LYS A 20 -11.19 -0.03 -6.51
C LYS A 20 -10.64 -0.06 -5.09
N SER A 21 -11.12 -0.99 -4.26
CA SER A 21 -10.61 -1.16 -2.90
C SER A 21 -9.18 -1.69 -2.89
N GLN A 22 -8.86 -2.64 -3.78
CA GLN A 22 -7.51 -3.17 -3.95
C GLN A 22 -6.55 -2.09 -4.46
N ASP A 23 -6.98 -1.33 -5.47
CA ASP A 23 -6.20 -0.27 -6.10
C ASP A 23 -5.76 0.80 -5.09
N ARG A 24 -6.68 1.23 -4.21
CA ARG A 24 -6.35 2.18 -3.12
C ARG A 24 -5.29 1.66 -2.16
N ILE A 25 -5.34 0.38 -1.82
CA ILE A 25 -4.32 -0.22 -0.92
C ILE A 25 -2.97 -0.25 -1.63
N LEU A 26 -2.94 -0.59 -2.92
CA LEU A 26 -1.71 -0.58 -3.73
C LEU A 26 -1.11 0.82 -3.85
N GLU A 27 -1.94 1.85 -4.07
CA GLU A 27 -1.51 3.24 -4.09
C GLU A 27 -0.88 3.66 -2.75
N GLU A 28 -1.44 3.23 -1.62
CA GLU A 28 -0.88 3.51 -0.30
C GLU A 28 0.48 2.81 -0.09
N ILE A 29 0.60 1.56 -0.53
CA ILE A 29 1.88 0.82 -0.50
C ILE A 29 2.92 1.54 -1.36
N GLU A 30 2.57 1.95 -2.58
CA GLU A 30 3.46 2.66 -3.49
C GLU A 30 3.98 3.96 -2.87
N ASN A 31 3.10 4.78 -2.29
CA ASN A 31 3.47 6.02 -1.61
C ASN A 31 4.48 5.77 -0.47
N LYS A 32 4.26 4.73 0.35
CA LYS A 32 5.19 4.36 1.44
C LYS A 32 6.53 3.87 0.90
N LEU A 33 6.54 3.13 -0.21
CA LEU A 33 7.78 2.69 -0.87
C LEU A 33 8.58 3.87 -1.44
N TYR A 34 7.91 4.87 -2.02
CA TYR A 34 8.57 6.11 -2.42
C TYR A 34 9.18 6.84 -1.22
N GLU A 35 8.48 6.92 -0.09
CA GLU A 35 9.04 7.52 1.12
C GLU A 35 10.29 6.78 1.62
N MET A 36 10.27 5.44 1.61
CA MET A 36 11.45 4.63 1.93
C MET A 36 12.64 4.92 1.00
N LYS A 37 12.36 5.09 -0.30
CA LYS A 37 13.38 5.43 -1.29
C LYS A 37 14.00 6.81 -1.00
N GLU A 38 13.18 7.82 -0.70
CA GLU A 38 13.67 9.17 -0.37
C GLU A 38 14.55 9.15 0.90
N ILE A 39 14.17 8.39 1.93
CA ILE A 39 14.98 8.19 3.13
C ILE A 39 16.34 7.55 2.79
N ALA A 40 16.34 6.50 1.97
CA ALA A 40 17.57 5.81 1.57
C ALA A 40 18.49 6.70 0.72
N MET A 41 17.91 7.49 -0.18
CA MET A 41 18.66 8.47 -0.98
C MET A 41 19.28 9.55 -0.10
N TYR A 42 18.51 10.11 0.83
CA TYR A 42 19.01 11.09 1.80
C TYR A 42 20.18 10.53 2.61
N ALA A 43 20.06 9.30 3.12
CA ALA A 43 21.10 8.65 3.91
C ALA A 43 22.39 8.36 3.13
N ARG A 44 22.28 8.11 1.82
CA ARG A 44 23.42 7.87 0.93
C ARG A 44 24.14 9.17 0.59
N ASP A 45 23.38 10.23 0.32
CA ASP A 45 23.90 11.46 -0.28
C ASP A 45 24.44 12.46 0.77
N HIS A 46 24.26 12.17 2.07
CA HIS A 46 24.73 13.01 3.19
C HIS A 46 25.60 12.21 4.16
N GLU A 47 26.60 12.87 4.77
CA GLU A 47 27.28 12.32 5.94
C GLU A 47 26.33 12.36 7.14
N VAL A 48 25.65 11.24 7.38
CA VAL A 48 24.63 11.15 8.42
C VAL A 48 25.27 10.77 9.76
N MET A 49 25.12 11.63 10.77
CA MET A 49 25.52 11.30 12.13
C MET A 49 24.80 10.03 12.64
N PRO A 50 25.45 9.20 13.48
CA PRO A 50 24.85 7.94 13.96
C PRO A 50 23.46 8.08 14.59
N MET A 51 23.20 9.19 15.29
CA MET A 51 21.88 9.48 15.87
C MET A 51 20.81 9.68 14.80
N VAL A 52 21.14 10.40 13.73
CA VAL A 52 20.23 10.63 12.61
C VAL A 52 20.03 9.33 11.83
N LEU A 53 21.08 8.52 11.64
CA LEU A 53 20.98 7.20 11.00
C LEU A 53 20.01 6.28 11.74
N ASN A 54 20.06 6.26 13.08
CA ASN A 54 19.14 5.49 13.90
C ASN A 54 17.68 5.96 13.72
N ARG A 55 17.46 7.28 13.66
CA ARG A 55 16.13 7.85 13.38
C ARG A 55 15.61 7.42 12.00
N LEU A 56 16.43 7.51 10.96
CA LEU A 56 16.05 7.11 9.60
C LEU A 56 15.72 5.61 9.55
N ASN A 57 16.49 4.77 10.22
CA ASN A 57 16.21 3.33 10.33
C ASN A 57 14.88 3.05 11.06
N ASN A 58 14.57 3.81 12.12
CA ASN A 58 13.27 3.68 12.79
C ASN A 58 12.12 4.05 11.85
N GLN A 59 12.25 5.12 11.06
CA GLN A 59 11.25 5.49 10.05
C GLN A 59 11.06 4.41 8.99
N LEU A 60 12.16 3.85 8.45
CA LEU A 60 12.10 2.73 7.51
C LEU A 60 11.41 1.50 8.10
N ASN A 61 11.67 1.19 9.38
CA ASN A 61 11.04 0.07 10.06
C ASN A 61 9.54 0.30 10.25
N THR A 62 9.10 1.52 10.60
CA THR A 62 7.68 1.86 10.67
C THR A 62 7.00 1.69 9.31
N LEU A 63 7.58 2.26 8.25
CA LEU A 63 7.06 2.13 6.88
C LEU A 63 6.95 0.67 6.44
N LYS A 64 7.95 -0.15 6.79
CA LYS A 64 7.92 -1.59 6.53
C LYS A 64 6.76 -2.30 7.25
N GLN A 65 6.50 -1.96 8.52
CA GLN A 65 5.37 -2.57 9.24
C GLN A 65 4.02 -2.16 8.65
N ASP A 66 3.88 -0.90 8.25
CA ASP A 66 2.68 -0.41 7.57
C ASP A 66 2.44 -1.15 6.25
N ILE A 67 3.47 -1.30 5.42
CA ILE A 67 3.37 -2.05 4.16
C ILE A 67 2.96 -3.50 4.43
N LEU A 68 3.58 -4.18 5.40
CA LEU A 68 3.22 -5.55 5.77
C LEU A 68 1.75 -5.66 6.23
N PHE A 69 1.22 -4.63 6.89
CA PHE A 69 -0.17 -4.58 7.28
C PHE A 69 -1.10 -4.40 6.07
N LEU A 70 -0.75 -3.52 5.13
CA LEU A 70 -1.50 -3.30 3.88
C LEU A 70 -1.47 -4.54 2.97
N GLU A 71 -0.33 -5.21 2.84
CA GLU A 71 -0.21 -6.47 2.10
C GLU A 71 -1.12 -7.57 2.68
N LYS A 72 -1.23 -7.65 4.01
CA LYS A 72 -2.19 -8.57 4.67
C LYS A 72 -3.63 -8.22 4.36
N GLN A 73 -3.99 -6.94 4.26
CA GLN A 73 -5.33 -6.52 3.87
C GLN A 73 -5.65 -6.95 2.43
N LEU A 74 -4.72 -6.78 1.49
CA LEU A 74 -4.86 -7.28 0.12
C LEU A 74 -5.14 -8.79 0.11
N GLN A 75 -4.35 -9.58 0.86
CA GLN A 75 -4.52 -11.04 0.93
C GLN A 75 -5.83 -11.46 1.59
N SER A 76 -6.29 -10.72 2.62
CA SER A 76 -7.55 -11.02 3.31
C SER A 76 -8.78 -10.77 2.46
N ILE A 77 -8.70 -9.92 1.44
CA ILE A 77 -9.83 -9.55 0.56
C ILE A 77 -10.01 -10.56 -0.59
N VAL A 78 -9.10 -11.54 -0.72
CA VAL A 78 -9.14 -12.62 -1.74
C VAL A 78 -9.85 -13.89 -1.22
N ASN A 79 -10.38 -13.90 0.01
CA ASN A 79 -11.11 -15.05 0.59
C ASN A 79 -12.64 -14.90 0.52
#